data_AF-A0AA86MMF7-F1
#
_entry.id   AF-A0AA86MMF7-F1
#
_cell.length_a   1.000
_cell.length_b   1.000
_cell.length_c   1.000
_cell.angle_alpha   90.00
_cell.angle_beta   90.00
_cell.angle_gamma   90.00
#
_symmetry.space_group_name_H-M   'P 1'
#
loop_
_entity.id
_entity.type
_entity.pdbx_description
1 polymer ?
#
loop_
_entity_poly.entity_id
_entity_poly.type
_entity_poly.pdbx_seq_one_letter_code
_entity_poly.pdbx_strand_id
1 'polypeptide(L)'
;MKDELREKLQDMSKASMEAGIPIMGNIITDAVIGQAVPGVATAVISYKQKRTERMLIKAIDELKKQMIAINEKVNNMDKEQITFIKEKVLPIVFDFVIEESQEEKIKYIINGAINLIEIDITDEDLILNYYDILSKLRIKDINILIDLYQESKKMIRSYLEETDRTIKNEYEAVETHIIKKMESMGLISVRKTLEDLEGRITKPKKSATDISKLGIYLIEFFKMYKKEDDNHE
;
A
#
# COMPACT_ATOMS: atom_id res chain seq x y z
N MET A 1 -9.16 -23.19 13.90
CA MET A 1 -9.35 -21.80 13.43
C MET A 1 -8.70 -20.81 14.38
N LYS A 2 -9.31 -20.27 15.45
CA LYS A 2 -8.57 -19.40 16.41
C LYS A 2 -7.26 -20.03 16.92
N ASP A 3 -7.23 -21.34 17.11
CA ASP A 3 -6.04 -22.08 17.51
C ASP A 3 -5.00 -22.20 16.38
N GLU A 4 -5.43 -22.25 15.12
CA GLU A 4 -4.56 -22.32 13.94
C GLU A 4 -3.86 -20.99 13.68
N LEU A 5 -4.58 -19.85 13.77
CA LEU A 5 -3.95 -18.53 13.68
C LEU A 5 -2.91 -18.34 14.80
N ARG A 6 -3.21 -18.79 16.02
CA ARG A 6 -2.27 -18.75 17.15
C ARG A 6 -1.04 -19.63 16.90
N GLU A 7 -1.24 -20.84 16.39
CA GLU A 7 -0.15 -21.76 16.01
C GLU A 7 0.74 -21.12 14.95
N LYS A 8 0.16 -20.51 13.91
CA LYS A 8 0.90 -19.79 12.87
C LYS A 8 1.72 -18.62 13.39
N LEU A 9 1.20 -17.87 14.36
CA LEU A 9 1.94 -16.78 15.02
C LEU A 9 3.10 -17.31 15.88
N GLN A 10 2.88 -18.40 16.61
CA GLN A 10 3.95 -19.05 17.39
C GLN A 10 5.05 -19.59 16.46
N ASP A 11 4.65 -20.23 15.36
CA ASP A 11 5.57 -20.73 14.33
C ASP A 11 6.37 -19.60 13.66
N MET A 12 5.74 -18.45 13.41
CA MET A 12 6.41 -17.25 12.90
C MET A 12 7.43 -16.72 13.91
N SER A 13 7.02 -16.55 15.17
CA SER A 13 7.91 -16.10 16.23
C SER A 13 9.12 -17.03 16.37
N LYS A 14 8.90 -18.34 16.39
CA LYS A 14 9.97 -19.34 16.48
C LYS A 14 10.91 -19.29 15.26
N ALA A 15 10.36 -19.26 14.05
CA ALA A 15 11.15 -19.15 12.83
C ALA A 15 12.00 -17.87 12.81
N SER A 16 11.46 -16.76 13.30
CA SER A 16 12.20 -15.49 13.41
C SER A 16 13.38 -15.58 14.38
N MET A 17 13.20 -16.28 15.52
CA MET A 17 14.27 -16.49 16.49
C MET A 17 15.36 -17.38 15.91
N GLU A 18 14.98 -18.46 15.23
CA GLU A 18 15.91 -19.38 14.57
C GLU A 18 16.70 -18.70 13.43
N ALA A 19 16.07 -17.77 12.71
CA ALA A 19 16.69 -16.99 11.65
C ALA A 19 17.51 -15.77 12.15
N GLY A 20 17.52 -15.49 13.46
CA GLY A 20 18.25 -14.36 14.05
C GLY A 20 17.56 -13.00 13.92
N ILE A 21 16.24 -12.97 13.70
CA ILE A 21 15.41 -11.77 13.42
C ILE A 21 14.23 -11.62 14.40
N PRO A 22 14.43 -11.76 15.73
CA PRO A 22 13.32 -11.82 16.70
C PRO A 22 12.45 -10.56 16.71
N ILE A 23 13.02 -9.41 16.35
CA ILE A 23 12.31 -8.13 16.26
C ILE A 23 11.15 -8.24 15.26
N MET A 24 11.39 -8.80 14.06
CA MET A 24 10.38 -8.89 13.00
C MET A 24 9.25 -9.85 13.37
N GLY A 25 9.57 -10.99 14.00
CA GLY A 25 8.54 -11.94 14.46
C GLY A 25 7.61 -11.33 15.51
N ASN A 26 8.16 -10.56 16.44
CA ASN A 26 7.37 -9.86 17.46
C ASN A 26 6.50 -8.75 16.86
N ILE A 27 7.04 -7.94 15.95
CA ILE A 27 6.29 -6.85 15.30
C ILE A 27 5.10 -7.39 14.49
N ILE A 28 5.30 -8.46 13.70
CA ILE A 28 4.19 -9.12 12.97
C ILE A 28 3.14 -9.67 13.95
N THR A 29 3.59 -10.30 15.04
CA THR A 29 2.68 -10.89 16.04
C THR A 29 1.85 -9.81 16.73
N ASP A 30 2.47 -8.71 17.15
CA ASP A 30 1.82 -7.55 17.75
C ASP A 30 0.77 -6.96 16.79
N ALA A 31 1.13 -6.77 15.52
CA ALA A 31 0.23 -6.19 14.52
C ALA A 31 -1.01 -7.07 14.28
N VAL A 32 -0.82 -8.39 14.14
CA VAL A 32 -1.95 -9.32 13.95
C VAL A 32 -2.82 -9.40 15.20
N ILE A 33 -2.23 -9.45 16.40
CA ILE A 33 -3.01 -9.50 17.65
C ILE A 33 -3.80 -8.20 17.85
N GLY A 34 -3.21 -7.04 17.57
CA GLY A 34 -3.88 -5.74 17.66
C GLY A 34 -5.11 -5.64 16.77
N GLN A 35 -5.06 -6.29 15.60
CA GLN A 35 -6.16 -6.31 14.64
C GLN A 35 -7.16 -7.46 14.86
N ALA A 36 -6.72 -8.55 15.51
CA ALA A 36 -7.55 -9.71 15.82
C ALA A 36 -8.34 -9.48 17.12
N VAL A 37 -9.32 -8.56 17.13
CA VAL A 37 -10.20 -8.33 18.30
C VAL A 37 -11.09 -9.56 18.57
N PRO A 38 -10.94 -10.29 19.71
CA PRO A 38 -11.85 -11.35 20.09
C PRO A 38 -12.84 -10.83 21.13
N GLY A 39 -14.11 -10.61 20.75
CA GLY A 39 -15.07 -10.10 21.73
C GLY A 39 -16.51 -9.89 21.25
N VAL A 40 -17.19 -10.92 20.73
CA VAL A 40 -18.65 -11.09 20.93
C VAL A 40 -18.93 -12.59 21.01
N ALA A 41 -19.49 -13.03 22.13
CA ALA A 41 -19.61 -14.42 22.54
C ALA A 41 -20.86 -15.16 22.02
N THR A 42 -21.63 -14.63 21.07
CA THR A 42 -22.95 -15.23 20.78
C THR A 42 -23.40 -15.03 19.34
N ALA A 43 -23.81 -16.15 18.73
CA ALA A 43 -24.52 -16.32 17.46
C ALA A 43 -23.69 -16.22 16.16
N VAL A 44 -23.44 -17.41 15.58
CA VAL A 44 -22.99 -17.67 14.20
C VAL A 44 -21.56 -17.19 13.91
N ILE A 45 -20.65 -18.14 13.66
CA ILE A 45 -19.37 -17.86 13.01
C ILE A 45 -19.69 -17.21 11.65
N SER A 46 -19.61 -15.90 11.56
CA SER A 46 -19.98 -15.20 10.35
C SER A 46 -18.97 -15.51 9.25
N TYR A 47 -19.43 -15.61 8.01
CA TYR A 47 -18.57 -15.83 6.84
C TYR A 47 -17.38 -14.86 6.79
N LYS A 48 -17.59 -13.61 7.23
CA LYS A 48 -16.56 -12.58 7.35
C LYS A 48 -15.44 -12.99 8.31
N GLN A 49 -15.76 -13.46 9.52
CA GLN A 49 -14.73 -13.91 10.49
C GLN A 49 -13.86 -15.03 9.93
N LYS A 50 -14.49 -16.05 9.33
CA LYS A 50 -13.79 -17.16 8.67
C LYS A 50 -12.88 -16.69 7.54
N ARG A 51 -13.34 -15.71 6.75
CA ARG A 51 -12.56 -15.13 5.66
C ARG A 51 -11.35 -14.36 6.18
N THR A 52 -11.58 -13.44 7.13
CA THR A 52 -10.51 -12.65 7.75
C THR A 52 -9.43 -13.54 8.33
N GLU A 53 -9.80 -14.60 9.04
CA GLU A 53 -8.84 -15.52 9.61
C GLU A 53 -7.98 -16.21 8.54
N ARG A 54 -8.60 -16.69 7.44
CA ARG A 54 -7.85 -17.24 6.30
C ARG A 54 -6.91 -16.22 5.67
N MET A 55 -7.35 -14.96 5.55
CA MET A 55 -6.51 -13.90 4.99
C MET A 55 -5.29 -13.64 5.88
N LEU A 56 -5.47 -13.59 7.21
CA LEU A 56 -4.40 -13.41 8.18
C LEU A 56 -3.42 -14.59 8.19
N ILE A 57 -3.92 -15.83 8.20
CA ILE A 57 -3.08 -17.04 8.09
C ILE A 57 -2.25 -16.98 6.81
N LYS A 58 -2.89 -16.65 5.68
CA LYS A 58 -2.20 -16.53 4.40
C LYS A 58 -1.14 -15.43 4.42
N ALA A 59 -1.43 -14.29 5.05
CA ALA A 59 -0.49 -13.19 5.19
C ALA A 59 0.74 -13.59 6.01
N ILE A 60 0.53 -14.28 7.14
CA ILE A 60 1.61 -14.81 7.98
C ILE A 60 2.47 -15.80 7.18
N ASP A 61 1.85 -16.70 6.41
CA ASP A 61 2.57 -17.66 5.59
C ASP A 61 3.41 -16.98 4.50
N GLU A 62 2.90 -15.94 3.83
CA GLU A 62 3.69 -15.18 2.84
C GLU A 62 4.81 -14.36 3.50
N LEU A 63 4.56 -13.74 4.66
CA LEU A 63 5.60 -13.03 5.43
C LEU A 63 6.72 -14.00 5.86
N LYS A 64 6.36 -15.23 6.27
CA LYS A 64 7.33 -16.22 6.74
C LYS A 64 8.28 -16.63 5.61
N LYS A 65 7.79 -16.75 4.38
CA LYS A 65 8.63 -17.04 3.21
C LYS A 65 9.64 -15.94 2.92
N GLN A 66 9.26 -14.68 3.16
CA GLN A 66 10.10 -13.51 2.89
C GLN A 66 10.98 -13.12 4.09
N MET A 67 10.75 -13.71 5.26
CA MET A 67 11.45 -13.36 6.50
C MET A 67 12.97 -13.43 6.38
N ILE A 68 13.50 -14.40 5.62
CA ILE A 68 14.94 -14.52 5.36
C ILE A 68 15.45 -13.36 4.50
N ALA A 69 14.70 -12.95 3.46
CA ALA A 69 15.07 -11.83 2.59
C ALA A 69 15.11 -10.49 3.33
N ILE A 70 14.22 -10.32 4.32
CA ILE A 70 14.10 -9.09 5.11
C ILE A 70 15.18 -8.97 6.20
N ASN A 71 15.88 -10.06 6.52
CA ASN A 71 16.83 -10.14 7.64
C ASN A 71 17.94 -9.09 7.58
N GLU A 72 18.61 -9.00 6.44
CA GLU A 72 19.74 -8.09 6.26
C GLU A 72 19.31 -6.63 6.35
N LYS A 73 18.09 -6.31 5.88
CA LYS A 73 17.57 -4.96 5.94
C LYS A 73 17.20 -4.57 7.37
N VAL A 74 16.40 -5.38 8.05
CA VAL A 74 15.89 -5.07 9.40
C VAL A 74 17.00 -4.98 10.44
N ASN A 75 18.06 -5.80 10.33
CA ASN A 75 19.19 -5.71 11.27
C ASN A 75 20.02 -4.43 11.10
N ASN A 76 19.94 -3.78 9.94
CA ASN A 76 20.62 -2.52 9.65
C ASN A 76 19.72 -1.29 9.83
N MET A 77 18.44 -1.49 10.18
CA MET A 77 17.51 -0.40 10.41
C MET A 77 17.74 0.26 11.77
N ASP A 78 17.53 1.57 11.82
CA ASP A 78 17.48 2.30 13.07
C ASP A 78 16.14 2.12 13.79
N LYS A 79 16.04 2.68 15.01
CA LYS A 79 14.83 2.59 15.82
C LYS A 79 13.64 3.31 15.20
N GLU A 80 13.85 4.39 14.46
CA GLU A 80 12.77 5.17 13.85
C GLU A 80 12.16 4.38 12.68
N GLN A 81 12.99 3.77 11.84
CA GLN A 81 12.57 2.89 10.76
C GLN A 81 11.78 1.69 11.28
N ILE A 82 12.29 1.02 12.33
CA ILE A 82 11.59 -0.10 12.97
C ILE A 82 10.23 0.34 13.55
N THR A 83 10.19 1.53 14.17
CA THR A 83 8.96 2.10 14.74
C THR A 83 7.96 2.42 13.63
N PHE A 84 8.39 3.04 12.53
CA PHE A 84 7.54 3.33 11.39
C PHE A 84 6.93 2.05 10.79
N ILE A 85 7.72 0.99 10.64
CA ILE A 85 7.21 -0.31 10.16
C ILE A 85 6.16 -0.86 11.12
N LYS A 86 6.44 -0.84 12.42
CA LYS A 86 5.56 -1.37 13.47
C LYS A 86 4.25 -0.60 13.57
N GLU A 87 4.31 0.73 13.57
CA GLU A 87 3.18 1.59 13.92
C GLU A 87 2.41 2.10 12.72
N LYS A 88 3.00 2.09 11.52
CA LYS A 88 2.38 2.59 10.29
C LYS A 88 2.24 1.51 9.23
N VAL A 89 3.35 0.95 8.74
CA VAL A 89 3.34 0.04 7.59
C VAL A 89 2.51 -1.21 7.88
N LEU A 90 2.83 -1.95 8.94
CA LEU A 90 2.12 -3.20 9.22
C LEU A 90 0.64 -2.99 9.55
N PRO A 91 0.23 -1.99 10.39
CA PRO A 91 -1.18 -1.70 10.59
C PRO A 91 -1.94 -1.45 9.29
N ILE A 92 -1.41 -0.60 8.41
CA ILE A 92 -2.00 -0.34 7.09
C ILE A 92 -2.13 -1.63 6.30
N VAL A 93 -1.03 -2.39 6.16
CA VAL A 93 -1.01 -3.65 5.41
C VAL A 93 -2.07 -4.63 5.93
N PHE A 94 -2.17 -4.79 7.25
CA PHE A 94 -3.13 -5.71 7.85
C PHE A 94 -4.59 -5.23 7.76
N ASP A 95 -4.86 -3.92 7.74
CA ASP A 95 -6.19 -3.40 7.40
C ASP A 95 -6.62 -3.87 6.00
N PHE A 96 -5.72 -3.77 5.02
CA PHE A 96 -5.97 -4.27 3.66
C PHE A 96 -6.10 -5.79 3.59
N VAL A 97 -5.33 -6.56 4.39
CA VAL A 97 -5.48 -8.02 4.50
C VAL A 97 -6.87 -8.40 5.01
N ILE A 98 -7.36 -7.72 6.05
CA ILE A 98 -8.62 -8.05 6.73
C ILE A 98 -9.84 -7.80 5.85
N GLU A 99 -9.81 -6.70 5.09
CA GLU A 99 -10.90 -6.31 4.21
C GLU A 99 -10.90 -7.08 2.87
N GLU A 100 -9.80 -7.73 2.50
CA GLU A 100 -9.69 -8.43 1.22
C GLU A 100 -10.66 -9.62 1.11
N SER A 101 -11.20 -9.74 -0.11
CA SER A 101 -12.14 -10.78 -0.53
C SER A 101 -11.50 -11.91 -1.33
N GLN A 102 -10.37 -11.65 -1.99
CA GLN A 102 -9.65 -12.60 -2.86
C GLN A 102 -8.34 -13.04 -2.22
N GLU A 103 -8.29 -14.27 -1.72
CA GLU A 103 -7.12 -14.86 -1.05
C GLU A 103 -5.83 -14.78 -1.87
N GLU A 104 -5.96 -14.92 -3.19
CA GLU A 104 -4.84 -14.82 -4.13
C GLU A 104 -4.14 -13.45 -4.13
N LYS A 105 -4.82 -12.37 -3.69
CA LYS A 105 -4.25 -11.03 -3.59
C LYS A 105 -3.36 -10.84 -2.37
N ILE A 106 -3.48 -11.69 -1.35
CA ILE A 106 -2.68 -11.57 -0.13
C ILE A 106 -1.18 -11.60 -0.43
N LYS A 107 -0.74 -12.41 -1.40
CA LYS A 107 0.66 -12.42 -1.83
C LYS A 107 1.15 -11.07 -2.37
N TYR A 108 0.30 -10.34 -3.11
CA TYR A 108 0.65 -9.03 -3.66
C TYR A 108 0.64 -7.95 -2.57
N ILE A 109 -0.31 -8.03 -1.63
CA ILE A 109 -0.37 -7.15 -0.45
C ILE A 109 0.91 -7.29 0.38
N ILE A 110 1.35 -8.52 0.66
CA ILE A 110 2.58 -8.77 1.41
C ILE A 110 3.83 -8.39 0.62
N ASN A 111 3.91 -8.70 -0.68
CA ASN A 111 5.04 -8.26 -1.50
C ASN A 111 5.19 -6.74 -1.53
N GLY A 112 4.08 -6.00 -1.56
CA GLY A 112 4.11 -4.54 -1.40
C GLY A 112 4.79 -4.12 -0.10
N ALA A 113 4.44 -4.77 1.02
CA ALA A 113 4.98 -4.44 2.33
C ALA A 113 6.49 -4.72 2.39
N ILE A 114 6.93 -5.82 1.79
CA ILE A 114 8.36 -6.17 1.72
C ILE A 114 9.12 -5.14 0.90
N ASN A 115 8.59 -4.76 -0.27
CA ASN A 115 9.21 -3.72 -1.08
C ASN A 115 9.34 -2.41 -0.30
N LEU A 116 8.29 -1.96 0.41
CA LEU A 116 8.35 -0.74 1.23
C LEU A 116 9.50 -0.76 2.25
N ILE A 117 9.74 -1.92 2.88
CA ILE A 117 10.84 -2.14 3.82
C ILE A 117 12.19 -2.14 3.09
N GLU A 118 12.29 -2.73 1.90
CA GLU A 118 13.54 -2.81 1.13
C GLU A 118 14.01 -1.45 0.58
N ILE A 119 13.08 -0.65 0.04
CA ILE A 119 13.39 0.64 -0.59
C ILE A 119 13.21 1.86 0.33
N ASP A 120 13.00 1.63 1.63
CA ASP A 120 12.87 2.66 2.69
C ASP A 120 11.82 3.75 2.38
N ILE A 121 10.67 3.38 1.82
CA ILE A 121 9.56 4.34 1.66
C ILE A 121 8.96 4.63 3.04
N THR A 122 9.00 5.91 3.42
CA THR A 122 8.47 6.40 4.72
C THR A 122 7.25 7.31 4.59
N ASP A 123 6.77 7.56 3.37
CA ASP A 123 5.58 8.38 3.14
C ASP A 123 4.30 7.53 3.23
N GLU A 124 3.53 7.80 4.28
CA GLU A 124 2.28 7.11 4.59
C GLU A 124 1.21 7.31 3.50
N ASP A 125 1.11 8.50 2.91
CA ASP A 125 0.13 8.79 1.86
C ASP A 125 0.49 8.05 0.57
N LEU A 126 1.78 7.95 0.23
CA LEU A 126 2.26 7.17 -0.91
C LEU A 126 1.89 5.68 -0.73
N ILE A 127 2.15 5.13 0.47
CA ILE A 127 1.82 3.75 0.83
C ILE A 127 0.31 3.51 0.69
N LEU A 128 -0.50 4.36 1.30
CA LEU A 128 -1.96 4.26 1.25
C LEU A 128 -2.48 4.30 -0.19
N ASN A 129 -1.94 5.15 -1.07
CA ASN A 129 -2.37 5.22 -2.46
C ASN A 129 -2.11 3.91 -3.22
N TYR A 130 -0.94 3.28 -3.05
CA TYR A 130 -0.65 2.01 -3.70
C TYR A 130 -1.59 0.89 -3.23
N TYR A 131 -1.84 0.80 -1.92
CA TYR A 131 -2.77 -0.19 -1.39
C TYR A 131 -4.24 0.10 -1.76
N ASP A 132 -4.66 1.36 -1.80
CA ASP A 132 -5.96 1.80 -2.29
C ASP A 132 -6.18 1.37 -3.74
N ILE A 133 -5.18 1.54 -4.60
CA ILE A 133 -5.23 1.10 -6.00
C ILE A 133 -5.36 -0.41 -6.06
N LEU A 134 -4.49 -1.13 -5.34
CA LEU A 134 -4.52 -2.60 -5.30
C LEU A 134 -5.88 -3.11 -4.81
N SER A 135 -6.48 -2.48 -3.80
CA SER A 135 -7.77 -2.89 -3.23
C SER A 135 -8.92 -2.85 -4.25
N LYS A 136 -8.87 -1.89 -5.19
CA LYS A 136 -9.88 -1.70 -6.24
C LYS A 136 -9.74 -2.67 -7.41
N LEU A 137 -8.56 -3.25 -7.60
CA LEU A 137 -8.30 -4.22 -8.67
C LEU A 137 -8.73 -5.63 -8.25
N ARG A 138 -9.41 -6.32 -9.17
CA ARG A 138 -9.61 -7.77 -9.08
C ARG A 138 -8.38 -8.49 -9.64
N ILE A 139 -8.23 -9.77 -9.27
CA ILE A 139 -7.15 -10.61 -9.83
C ILE A 139 -7.11 -10.59 -11.36
N LYS A 140 -8.27 -10.59 -12.04
CA LYS A 140 -8.31 -10.49 -13.50
C LYS A 140 -7.73 -9.18 -14.03
N ASP A 141 -8.01 -8.06 -13.37
CA ASP A 141 -7.47 -6.75 -13.73
C ASP A 141 -5.96 -6.73 -13.53
N ILE A 142 -5.47 -7.31 -12.43
CA ILE A 142 -4.03 -7.44 -12.13
C ILE A 142 -3.33 -8.27 -13.21
N ASN A 143 -3.92 -9.40 -13.64
CA ASN A 143 -3.33 -10.23 -14.68
C ASN A 143 -3.22 -9.48 -16.02
N ILE A 144 -4.29 -8.80 -16.43
CA ILE A 144 -4.27 -7.98 -17.65
C ILE A 144 -3.19 -6.88 -17.54
N LEU A 145 -3.07 -6.23 -16.38
CA LEU A 145 -2.04 -5.21 -16.15
C LEU A 145 -0.62 -5.80 -16.26
N ILE A 146 -0.40 -7.00 -15.73
CA ILE A 146 0.88 -7.71 -15.84
C ILE A 146 1.19 -8.03 -17.31
N ASP A 147 0.21 -8.53 -18.07
CA ASP A 147 0.38 -8.86 -19.49
C ASP A 147 0.76 -7.62 -20.30
N LEU A 148 0.03 -6.52 -20.11
CA LEU A 148 0.33 -5.23 -20.74
C LEU A 148 1.73 -4.72 -20.35
N TYR A 149 2.13 -4.86 -19.08
CA TYR A 149 3.47 -4.50 -18.62
C TYR A 149 4.56 -5.37 -19.27
N GLN A 150 4.31 -6.66 -19.46
CA GLN A 150 5.26 -7.57 -20.11
C GLN A 150 5.41 -7.28 -21.61
N GLU A 151 4.31 -7.02 -22.31
CA GLU A 151 4.31 -6.64 -23.73
C GLU A 151 5.03 -5.32 -23.97
N SER A 152 4.78 -4.35 -23.09
CA SER A 152 5.42 -3.04 -23.15
C SER A 152 6.86 -3.04 -22.63
N LYS A 153 7.38 -4.14 -22.06
CA LYS A 153 8.71 -4.21 -21.43
C LYS A 153 9.86 -3.79 -22.34
N LYS A 154 9.76 -4.00 -23.67
CA LYS A 154 10.73 -3.51 -24.66
C LYS A 154 10.69 -1.99 -24.85
N MET A 155 9.50 -1.40 -24.81
CA MET A 155 9.29 0.05 -24.90
C MET A 155 9.54 0.76 -23.56
N ILE A 156 9.20 0.10 -22.45
CA ILE A 156 9.47 0.56 -21.08
C ILE A 156 10.99 0.61 -20.83
N ARG A 157 11.79 -0.28 -21.41
CA ARG A 157 13.25 -0.24 -21.25
C ARG A 157 13.86 1.06 -21.77
N SER A 158 13.40 1.59 -22.91
CA SER A 158 13.86 2.90 -23.39
C SER A 158 13.39 4.07 -22.51
N TYR A 159 12.23 3.96 -21.84
CA TYR A 159 11.77 4.97 -20.88
C TYR A 159 12.53 4.91 -19.54
N LEU A 160 12.81 3.70 -19.04
CA LEU A 160 13.52 3.46 -17.77
C LEU A 160 15.04 3.61 -17.87
N GLU A 161 15.64 3.45 -19.06
CA GLU A 161 17.08 3.71 -19.27
C GLU A 161 17.39 5.21 -19.34
N GLU A 162 16.40 6.07 -19.65
CA GLU A 162 16.53 7.54 -19.61
C GLU A 162 16.15 8.15 -18.24
N THR A 163 15.39 7.43 -17.41
CA THR A 163 14.98 7.89 -16.09
C THR A 163 15.46 6.92 -15.02
N ASP A 164 16.52 7.32 -14.33
CA ASP A 164 16.98 6.70 -13.09
C ASP A 164 15.75 6.40 -12.21
N ARG A 165 15.61 5.16 -11.73
CA ARG A 165 14.46 4.71 -10.89
C ARG A 165 14.54 5.39 -9.54
N THR A 166 14.24 6.68 -9.53
CA THR A 166 14.27 7.53 -8.36
C THR A 166 12.90 7.55 -7.74
N ILE A 167 12.87 7.64 -6.41
CA ILE A 167 11.67 7.85 -5.60
C ILE A 167 10.79 9.00 -6.18
N LYS A 168 11.42 10.02 -6.77
CA LYS A 168 10.74 11.14 -7.45
C LYS A 168 9.75 10.70 -8.55
N ASN A 169 10.09 9.67 -9.33
CA ASN A 169 9.22 9.18 -10.40
C ASN A 169 8.01 8.41 -9.86
N GLU A 170 8.15 7.78 -8.69
CA GLU A 170 7.04 7.10 -8.00
C GLU A 170 6.03 8.12 -7.46
N TYR A 171 6.51 9.21 -6.84
CA TYR A 171 5.65 10.32 -6.44
C TYR A 171 4.92 10.94 -7.63
N GLU A 172 5.61 11.16 -8.75
CA GLU A 172 5.00 11.73 -9.95
C GLU A 172 3.88 10.82 -10.50
N ALA A 173 4.09 9.50 -10.48
CA ALA A 173 3.07 8.53 -10.87
C ALA A 173 1.85 8.54 -9.95
N VAL A 174 2.06 8.62 -8.62
CA VAL A 174 0.96 8.69 -7.65
C VAL A 174 0.22 10.03 -7.71
N GLU A 175 0.92 11.15 -7.85
CA GLU A 175 0.28 12.44 -8.07
C GLU A 175 -0.58 12.43 -9.35
N THR A 176 -0.08 11.82 -10.43
CA THR A 176 -0.83 11.65 -11.67
C THR A 176 -2.09 10.80 -11.45
N HIS A 177 -1.99 9.73 -10.67
CA HIS A 177 -3.16 8.95 -10.26
C HIS A 177 -4.16 9.78 -9.47
N ILE A 178 -3.70 10.56 -8.47
CA ILE A 178 -4.54 11.41 -7.63
C ILE A 178 -5.27 12.46 -8.48
N ILE A 179 -4.58 13.10 -9.44
CA ILE A 179 -5.19 14.05 -10.38
C ILE A 179 -6.28 13.35 -11.21
N LYS A 180 -6.00 12.19 -11.81
CA LYS A 180 -7.01 11.45 -12.60
C LYS A 180 -8.20 11.00 -11.75
N LYS A 181 -7.96 10.59 -10.50
CA LYS A 181 -9.00 10.26 -9.52
C LYS A 181 -9.88 11.48 -9.25
N MET A 182 -9.28 12.63 -8.91
CA MET A 182 -10.03 13.88 -8.67
C MET A 182 -10.82 14.33 -9.91
N GLU A 183 -10.26 14.15 -11.10
CA GLU A 183 -10.94 14.45 -12.36
C GLU A 183 -12.16 13.53 -12.56
N SER A 184 -12.00 12.22 -12.37
CA SER A 184 -13.10 11.25 -12.46
C SER A 184 -14.22 11.48 -11.43
N MET A 185 -13.88 12.07 -10.28
CA MET A 185 -14.85 12.47 -9.25
C MET A 185 -15.53 13.81 -9.57
N GLY A 186 -15.14 14.48 -10.66
CA GLY A 186 -15.65 15.79 -11.06
C GLY A 186 -15.19 16.94 -10.15
N LEU A 187 -14.13 16.74 -9.36
CA LEU A 187 -13.59 17.77 -8.46
C LEU A 187 -12.66 18.76 -9.17
N ILE A 188 -12.03 18.31 -10.25
CA ILE A 188 -11.15 19.12 -11.10
C ILE A 188 -11.43 18.82 -12.58
N SER A 189 -10.82 19.60 -13.47
CA SER A 189 -10.80 19.34 -14.91
C SER A 189 -9.38 19.47 -15.44
N VAL A 190 -8.94 18.52 -16.27
CA VAL A 190 -7.62 18.52 -16.87
C VAL A 190 -7.74 18.77 -18.38
N ARG A 191 -7.08 19.82 -18.88
CA ARG A 191 -6.94 20.05 -20.32
C ARG A 191 -5.93 19.07 -20.89
N LYS A 192 -6.36 18.23 -21.84
CA LYS A 192 -5.47 17.32 -22.57
C LYS A 192 -4.52 18.09 -23.48
N THR A 193 -3.24 17.76 -23.42
CA THR A 193 -2.20 18.26 -24.32
C THR A 193 -2.05 17.33 -25.53
N LEU A 194 -1.32 17.76 -26.56
CA LEU A 194 -1.01 16.91 -27.72
C LEU A 194 -0.19 15.67 -27.30
N GLU A 195 0.72 15.83 -26.34
CA GLU A 195 1.54 14.74 -25.79
C GLU A 195 0.67 13.67 -25.09
N ASP A 196 -0.40 14.08 -24.40
CA ASP A 196 -1.36 13.15 -23.77
C ASP A 196 -2.14 12.34 -24.82
N LEU A 197 -2.43 12.94 -25.97
CA LEU A 197 -3.13 12.26 -27.09
C LEU A 197 -2.23 11.28 -27.83
N GLU A 198 -0.92 11.54 -27.84
CA GLU A 198 0.11 10.63 -28.36
C GLU A 198 0.42 9.48 -27.40
N GLY A 199 -0.23 9.42 -26.23
CA GLY A 199 -0.06 8.35 -25.25
C GLY A 199 1.18 8.48 -24.38
N ARG A 200 1.82 9.67 -24.34
CA ARG A 200 2.93 9.91 -23.40
C ARG A 200 2.37 10.00 -21.98
N ILE A 201 3.01 9.29 -21.06
CA ILE A 201 2.66 9.33 -19.63
C ILE A 201 3.41 10.51 -19.01
N THR A 202 2.77 11.67 -18.95
CA THR A 202 3.33 12.85 -18.28
C THR A 202 2.40 13.30 -17.15
N LYS A 203 2.99 13.85 -16.07
CA LYS A 203 2.19 14.49 -15.04
C LYS A 203 1.45 15.70 -15.63
N PRO A 204 0.12 15.81 -15.43
CA PRO A 204 -0.61 17.00 -15.82
C PRO A 204 -0.02 18.26 -15.19
N LYS A 205 0.30 19.26 -16.02
CA LYS A 205 0.84 20.54 -15.54
C LYS A 205 -0.22 21.27 -14.73
N LYS A 206 0.18 21.95 -13.64
CA LYS A 206 -0.74 22.78 -12.83
C LYS A 206 -1.49 23.82 -13.67
N SER A 207 -0.83 24.38 -14.70
CA SER A 207 -1.46 25.31 -15.65
C SER A 207 -2.51 24.68 -16.56
N ALA A 208 -2.61 23.35 -16.60
CA ALA A 208 -3.60 22.59 -17.35
C ALA A 208 -4.69 22.00 -16.44
N THR A 209 -4.70 22.32 -15.14
CA THR A 209 -5.66 21.78 -14.17
C THR A 209 -6.46 22.92 -13.53
N ASP A 210 -7.78 22.85 -13.63
CA ASP A 210 -8.71 23.81 -13.02
C ASP A 210 -9.59 23.12 -11.97
N ILE A 211 -9.86 23.80 -10.85
CA ILE A 211 -10.80 23.31 -9.83
C ILE A 211 -12.23 23.46 -10.34
N SER A 212 -13.06 22.44 -10.13
CA SER A 212 -14.48 22.50 -10.50
C SER A 212 -15.31 23.22 -9.44
N LYS A 213 -16.55 23.58 -9.78
CA LYS A 213 -17.51 24.12 -8.79
C LYS A 213 -17.73 23.14 -7.63
N LEU A 214 -17.81 21.84 -7.89
CA LEU A 214 -17.95 20.83 -6.85
C LEU A 214 -16.71 20.77 -5.96
N GLY A 215 -15.51 20.85 -6.54
CA GLY A 215 -14.25 20.91 -5.79
C GLY A 215 -14.19 22.12 -4.85
N ILE A 216 -14.62 23.30 -5.33
CA ILE A 216 -14.70 24.52 -4.51
C ILE A 216 -15.63 24.29 -3.31
N TYR A 217 -16.86 23.85 -3.57
CA TYR A 217 -17.84 23.62 -2.49
C TYR A 217 -17.40 22.53 -1.51
N LEU A 218 -16.68 21.50 -1.98
CA LEU A 218 -16.14 20.47 -1.11
C LEU A 218 -15.11 21.06 -0.13
N ILE A 219 -14.16 21.86 -0.64
CA ILE A 219 -13.15 22.54 0.19
C ILE A 219 -13.80 23.49 1.19
N GLU A 220 -14.77 24.30 0.76
CA GLU A 220 -15.50 25.23 1.61
C GLU A 220 -16.33 24.51 2.68
N PHE A 221 -17.03 23.44 2.30
CA PHE A 221 -17.87 22.65 3.19
C PHE A 221 -17.08 22.06 4.35
N PHE A 222 -15.90 21.49 4.07
CA PHE A 222 -15.01 20.93 5.07
C PHE A 222 -14.02 21.94 5.67
N LYS A 223 -14.05 23.20 5.24
CA LYS A 223 -13.14 24.27 5.67
C LYS A 223 -11.66 23.88 5.54
N MET A 224 -11.31 23.25 4.41
CA MET A 224 -9.96 22.75 4.11
C MET A 224 -9.03 23.89 3.64
N TYR A 225 -8.85 24.92 4.47
CA TYR A 225 -7.93 26.01 4.20
C TYR A 225 -6.55 25.66 4.75
N LYS A 226 -5.49 25.94 3.98
CA LYS A 226 -4.15 25.96 4.56
C LYS A 226 -4.13 27.11 5.58
N LYS A 227 -3.61 26.85 6.79
CA LYS A 227 -3.23 27.97 7.67
C LYS A 227 -2.25 28.82 6.88
N GLU A 228 -2.54 30.10 6.73
CA GLU A 228 -1.51 31.04 6.30
C GLU A 228 -0.42 30.93 7.36
N ASP A 229 0.82 30.66 6.94
CA ASP A 229 1.96 30.84 7.82
C ASP A 229 1.90 32.30 8.26
N ASP A 230 1.66 32.53 9.56
CA ASP A 230 1.79 33.83 10.22
C ASP A 230 3.26 34.27 10.13
N ASN A 231 3.70 34.69 8.95
CA ASN A 231 4.89 35.50 8.76
C ASN A 231 4.47 36.96 8.92
N HIS A 232 4.17 37.31 10.16
CA HIS A 232 4.35 38.66 10.68
C HIS A 232 5.57 38.66 11.60
N GLU A 233 6.71 39.06 11.04
CA GLU A 233 7.58 40.13 11.58
C GLU A 233 8.57 40.60 10.50
#